data_AF-A0A8S0WK70-F1
#
_entry.id   AF-A0A8S0WK70-F1
#
_cell.length_a   1.000
_cell.length_b   1.000
_cell.length_c   1.000
_cell.angle_alpha   90.00
_cell.angle_beta   90.00
_cell.angle_gamma   90.00
#
_symmetry.space_group_name_H-M   'P 1'
#
loop_
_entity.id
_entity.type
_entity.pdbx_description
1 polymer ?
#
loop_
_entity_poly.entity_id
_entity_poly.type
_entity_poly.pdbx_seq_one_letter_code
_entity_poly.pdbx_strand_id
1 'polypeptide(L)'
;MAALPHYVHPHILNQVQGSFGISYNIFTAPTERDLPQGWYSYQRQTYRRLIRHLDMHGFHHHQYSDRRWDNTNALAVYLVMVQLHLCLPPSKFATTVKSIKMHHFTDLNVFDQTHELILGGFYSPQLVGYVPQGLVPAGVVLNPPAVPANPGGFQRPVDT
;
A
#
# COMPACT_ATOMS: atom_id res chain seq x y z
N MET A 1 2.81 -26.77 16.03
CA MET A 1 3.30 -26.78 14.63
C MET A 1 2.15 -26.41 13.72
N ALA A 2 2.26 -25.34 12.93
CA ALA A 2 1.27 -25.04 11.89
C ALA A 2 1.50 -26.00 10.71
N ALA A 3 0.45 -26.63 10.21
CA ALA A 3 0.52 -27.46 9.00
C ALA A 3 0.95 -26.59 7.81
N LEU A 4 1.84 -27.12 6.96
CA LEU A 4 2.21 -26.44 5.72
C LEU A 4 0.96 -26.31 4.83
N PRO A 5 0.82 -25.18 4.10
CA PRO A 5 -0.30 -25.02 3.17
C PRO A 5 -0.26 -26.13 2.11
N HIS A 6 -1.44 -26.41 1.54
CA HIS A 6 -1.64 -27.50 0.58
C HIS A 6 -0.70 -27.44 -0.64
N TYR A 7 -0.11 -26.27 -0.90
CA TYR A 7 0.94 -26.05 -1.88
C TYR A 7 1.99 -25.10 -1.32
N VAL A 8 3.27 -25.43 -1.50
CA VAL A 8 4.42 -24.53 -1.29
C VAL A 8 5.28 -24.62 -2.55
N HIS A 9 5.65 -23.49 -3.14
CA HIS A 9 6.49 -23.48 -4.33
C HIS A 9 7.90 -24.03 -3.98
N PRO A 10 8.45 -25.05 -4.68
CA PRO A 10 9.72 -25.69 -4.29
C PRO A 10 10.90 -24.72 -4.16
N HIS A 11 10.97 -23.70 -5.02
CA HIS A 11 11.99 -22.65 -4.94
C HIS A 11 12.01 -21.86 -3.63
N ILE A 12 10.91 -21.79 -2.88
CA ILE A 12 10.83 -21.09 -1.58
C ILE A 12 11.64 -21.84 -0.53
N LEU A 13 11.66 -23.18 -0.59
CA LEU A 13 12.35 -24.03 0.39
C LEU A 13 13.88 -23.95 0.27
N ASN A 14 14.38 -23.56 -0.90
CA ASN A 14 15.81 -23.51 -1.22
C ASN A 14 16.40 -22.09 -1.15
N GLN A 15 15.63 -21.08 -0.77
CA GLN A 15 16.16 -19.72 -0.64
C GLN A 15 17.03 -19.60 0.61
N VAL A 16 18.17 -18.93 0.46
CA VAL A 16 19.04 -18.57 1.57
C VAL A 16 18.34 -17.52 2.45
N GLN A 17 18.68 -17.48 3.73
CA GLN A 17 18.26 -16.42 4.63
C GLN A 17 18.72 -15.05 4.09
N GLY A 18 17.85 -14.05 4.19
CA GLY A 18 18.10 -12.73 3.63
C GLY A 18 16.97 -11.76 3.96
N SER A 19 16.94 -10.65 3.22
CA SER A 19 15.86 -9.67 3.31
C SER A 19 14.80 -9.98 2.26
N PHE A 20 13.58 -10.21 2.72
CA PHE A 20 12.44 -10.50 1.85
C PHE A 20 11.34 -9.47 2.07
N GLY A 21 10.49 -9.24 1.08
CA GLY A 21 9.34 -8.37 1.28
C GLY A 21 8.12 -8.79 0.50
N ILE A 22 6.99 -8.22 0.92
CA ILE A 22 5.67 -8.47 0.35
C ILE A 22 5.19 -7.16 -0.27
N SER A 23 4.89 -7.23 -1.57
CA SER A 23 4.13 -6.21 -2.27
C SER A 23 2.70 -6.70 -2.47
N TYR A 24 1.71 -5.83 -2.30
CA TYR A 24 0.31 -6.19 -2.48
C TYR A 24 -0.51 -5.05 -3.06
N ASN A 25 -1.56 -5.42 -3.79
CA ASN A 25 -2.55 -4.52 -4.34
C ASN A 25 -3.93 -5.14 -4.20
N ILE A 26 -4.94 -4.32 -3.86
CA ILE A 26 -6.33 -4.73 -3.70
C ILE A 26 -7.22 -3.91 -4.65
N PHE A 27 -8.22 -4.55 -5.24
CA PHE A 27 -9.19 -3.86 -6.09
C PHE A 27 -10.03 -2.87 -5.27
N THR A 28 -10.16 -1.65 -5.77
CA THR A 28 -11.00 -0.61 -5.14
C THR A 28 -12.48 -0.98 -5.20
N ALA A 29 -13.02 -1.31 -6.38
CA ALA A 29 -14.46 -1.53 -6.55
C ALA A 29 -15.04 -2.67 -5.69
N PRO A 30 -14.49 -3.90 -5.65
CA PRO A 30 -14.95 -4.95 -4.75
C PRO A 30 -14.74 -4.60 -3.27
N THR A 31 -13.80 -3.72 -2.93
CA THR A 31 -13.56 -3.30 -1.54
C THR A 31 -14.59 -2.28 -1.06
N GLU A 32 -14.90 -1.28 -1.89
CA GLU A 32 -15.63 -0.08 -1.45
C GLU A 32 -17.12 -0.07 -1.82
N ARG A 33 -17.55 -0.84 -2.82
CA ARG A 33 -18.98 -0.92 -3.20
C ARG A 33 -19.84 -1.46 -2.05
N ASP A 34 -21.12 -1.08 -2.07
CA ASP A 34 -22.13 -1.57 -1.16
C ASP A 34 -22.30 -3.09 -1.23
N LEU A 35 -22.82 -3.66 -0.15
CA LEU A 35 -23.22 -5.06 -0.13
C LEU A 35 -24.44 -5.26 -1.07
N PRO A 36 -24.53 -6.38 -1.82
CA PRO A 36 -23.60 -7.52 -1.85
C PRO A 36 -22.46 -7.41 -2.89
N GLN A 37 -22.37 -6.31 -3.64
CA GLN A 37 -21.39 -6.18 -4.75
C GLN A 37 -19.97 -5.86 -4.30
N GLY A 38 -19.79 -5.49 -3.03
CA GLY A 38 -18.49 -5.24 -2.41
C GLY A 38 -18.52 -5.40 -0.89
N TRP A 39 -17.55 -4.81 -0.21
CA TRP A 39 -17.37 -4.94 1.25
C TRP A 39 -17.77 -3.70 2.05
N TYR A 40 -18.38 -2.70 1.41
CA TYR A 40 -18.80 -1.43 2.02
C TYR A 40 -17.73 -0.85 2.96
N SER A 41 -16.49 -0.80 2.51
CA SER A 41 -15.36 -0.43 3.36
C SER A 41 -14.26 0.25 2.58
N TYR A 42 -13.74 1.34 3.12
CA TYR A 42 -12.67 2.09 2.46
C TYR A 42 -11.41 1.25 2.25
N GLN A 43 -10.83 1.34 1.06
CA GLN A 43 -9.59 0.66 0.68
C GLN A 43 -8.46 0.98 1.67
N ARG A 44 -8.38 2.24 2.11
CA ARG A 44 -7.39 2.71 3.11
C ARG A 44 -7.49 1.96 4.44
N GLN A 45 -8.69 1.58 4.89
CA GLN A 45 -8.85 0.82 6.12
C GLN A 45 -8.32 -0.61 5.97
N THR A 46 -8.56 -1.23 4.81
CA THR A 46 -7.99 -2.55 4.47
C THR A 46 -6.47 -2.50 4.47
N TYR A 47 -5.87 -1.51 3.80
CA TYR A 47 -4.42 -1.31 3.83
C TYR A 47 -3.88 -1.17 5.25
N ARG A 48 -4.51 -0.35 6.10
CA ARG A 48 -4.08 -0.20 7.51
C ARG A 48 -4.11 -1.52 8.30
N ARG A 49 -5.10 -2.38 8.07
CA ARG A 49 -5.17 -3.69 8.74
C ARG A 49 -4.09 -4.63 8.25
N LEU A 50 -3.85 -4.67 6.93
CA LEU A 50 -2.76 -5.46 6.34
C LEU A 50 -1.40 -5.00 6.86
N ILE A 51 -1.17 -3.69 6.92
CA ILE A 51 0.03 -3.09 7.49
C ILE A 51 0.24 -3.56 8.93
N ARG A 52 -0.77 -3.43 9.80
CA ARG A 52 -0.66 -3.89 11.19
C ARG A 52 -0.35 -5.38 11.29
N HIS A 53 -0.97 -6.20 10.44
CA HIS A 53 -0.69 -7.64 10.40
C HIS A 53 0.78 -7.90 10.06
N LEU A 54 1.29 -7.26 9.02
CA LEU A 54 2.69 -7.38 8.60
C LEU A 54 3.66 -6.85 9.68
N ASP A 55 3.35 -5.72 10.30
CA ASP A 55 4.16 -5.14 11.38
C ASP A 55 4.26 -6.11 12.59
N MET A 56 3.17 -6.81 12.94
CA MET A 56 3.19 -7.86 13.98
C MET A 56 4.04 -9.08 13.63
N HIS A 57 4.30 -9.31 12.33
CA HIS A 57 5.16 -10.38 11.84
C HIS A 57 6.61 -9.92 11.58
N GLY A 58 7.00 -8.76 12.09
CA GLY A 58 8.37 -8.26 11.99
C GLY A 58 8.71 -7.59 10.66
N PHE A 59 7.70 -7.30 9.82
CA PHE A 59 7.91 -6.49 8.64
C PHE A 59 7.97 -5.00 9.02
N HIS A 60 8.79 -4.24 8.31
CA HIS A 60 8.84 -2.78 8.37
C HIS A 60 8.56 -2.16 7.00
N HIS A 61 8.24 -0.88 7.02
CA HIS A 61 7.99 -0.11 5.81
C HIS A 61 9.26 -0.04 4.95
N HIS A 62 9.13 -0.34 3.65
CA HIS A 62 10.18 -0.13 2.67
C HIS A 62 9.80 0.99 1.69
N GLN A 63 8.77 0.78 0.86
CA GLN A 63 8.25 1.80 -0.05
C GLN A 63 6.79 1.50 -0.44
N TYR A 64 5.89 2.49 -0.40
CA TYR A 64 4.46 2.30 -0.74
C TYR A 64 3.81 1.12 0.00
N SER A 65 3.31 0.11 -0.73
CA SER A 65 2.75 -1.12 -0.16
C SER A 65 3.80 -2.21 0.09
N ASP A 66 5.07 -1.96 -0.22
CA ASP A 66 6.16 -2.89 0.01
C ASP A 66 6.59 -2.86 1.47
N ARG A 67 6.52 -4.05 2.07
CA ARG A 67 6.90 -4.32 3.45
C ARG A 67 8.03 -5.32 3.45
N ARG A 68 9.10 -5.06 4.19
CA ARG A 68 10.33 -5.87 4.20
C ARG A 68 10.53 -6.50 5.58
N TRP A 69 11.05 -7.72 5.62
CA TRP A 69 11.50 -8.40 6.82
C TRP A 69 12.96 -8.83 6.59
N ASP A 70 13.85 -8.31 7.43
CA ASP A 70 15.28 -8.58 7.37
C ASP A 70 15.67 -9.86 8.11
N ASN A 71 16.74 -10.50 7.63
CA ASN A 71 17.31 -11.72 8.22
C ASN A 71 16.28 -12.84 8.42
N THR A 72 15.37 -13.02 7.47
CA THR A 72 14.33 -14.05 7.50
C THR A 72 14.53 -15.07 6.40
N ASN A 73 13.77 -16.17 6.44
CA ASN A 73 13.73 -17.13 5.35
C ASN A 73 12.47 -16.92 4.49
N ALA A 74 12.56 -17.29 3.22
CA ALA A 74 11.46 -17.13 2.27
C ALA A 74 10.19 -17.90 2.68
N LEU A 75 10.34 -19.05 3.35
CA LEU A 75 9.21 -19.84 3.82
C LEU A 75 8.38 -19.08 4.87
N ALA A 76 9.02 -18.40 5.82
CA ALA A 76 8.35 -17.60 6.84
C ALA A 76 7.54 -16.47 6.19
N VAL A 77 8.14 -15.75 5.23
CA VAL A 77 7.44 -14.69 4.47
C VAL A 77 6.26 -15.27 3.67
N TYR A 78 6.45 -16.42 3.02
CA TYR A 78 5.38 -17.09 2.29
C TYR A 78 4.22 -17.50 3.21
N LEU A 79 4.50 -18.05 4.39
CA LEU A 79 3.46 -18.39 5.36
C LEU A 79 2.69 -17.17 5.82
N VAL A 80 3.36 -16.03 6.03
CA VAL A 80 2.69 -14.76 6.34
C VAL A 80 1.80 -14.31 5.17
N MET A 81 2.27 -14.39 3.92
CA MET A 81 1.44 -14.09 2.74
C MET A 81 0.18 -14.95 2.70
N VAL A 82 0.31 -16.25 3.00
CA VAL A 82 -0.85 -17.14 3.10
C VAL A 82 -1.76 -16.66 4.22
N GLN A 83 -1.25 -16.37 5.41
CA GLN A 83 -2.06 -15.94 6.57
C GLN A 83 -2.86 -14.65 6.33
N LEU A 84 -2.48 -13.80 5.37
CA LEU A 84 -3.27 -12.61 5.03
C LEU A 84 -4.71 -12.90 4.60
N HIS A 85 -5.04 -14.12 4.12
CA HIS A 85 -6.43 -14.47 3.84
C HIS A 85 -7.32 -14.49 5.10
N LEU A 86 -6.71 -14.61 6.29
CA LEU A 86 -7.36 -14.57 7.60
C LEU A 86 -7.50 -13.14 8.16
N CYS A 87 -6.97 -12.11 7.47
CA CYS A 87 -7.13 -10.72 7.89
C CYS A 87 -8.61 -10.36 7.94
N LEU A 88 -9.05 -9.77 9.06
CA LEU A 88 -10.45 -9.44 9.27
C LEU A 88 -10.94 -8.28 8.38
N PRO A 89 -12.17 -8.36 7.83
CA PRO A 89 -13.09 -9.50 7.95
C PRO A 89 -12.64 -10.69 7.09
N PRO A 90 -12.88 -11.94 7.54
CA PRO A 90 -12.45 -13.14 6.81
C PRO A 90 -12.91 -13.11 5.36
N SER A 91 -12.12 -13.67 4.45
CA SER A 91 -12.40 -13.72 3.00
C SER A 91 -12.39 -12.36 2.27
N LYS A 92 -12.37 -11.22 2.97
CA LYS A 92 -12.23 -9.92 2.30
C LYS A 92 -10.95 -9.82 1.51
N PHE A 93 -9.82 -10.17 2.14
CA PHE A 93 -8.55 -10.12 1.43
C PHE A 93 -8.56 -11.08 0.23
N ALA A 94 -9.03 -12.31 0.41
CA ALA A 94 -9.10 -13.31 -0.66
C ALA A 94 -9.97 -12.88 -1.87
N THR A 95 -11.05 -12.13 -1.63
CA THR A 95 -11.98 -11.67 -2.68
C THR A 95 -11.62 -10.31 -3.28
N THR A 96 -10.71 -9.55 -2.64
CA THR A 96 -10.33 -8.19 -3.07
C THR A 96 -8.88 -8.10 -3.54
N VAL A 97 -8.03 -9.09 -3.25
CA VAL A 97 -6.63 -9.08 -3.69
C VAL A 97 -6.54 -9.12 -5.21
N LYS A 98 -5.82 -8.15 -5.77
CA LYS A 98 -5.50 -8.08 -7.20
C LYS A 98 -4.18 -8.75 -7.50
N SER A 99 -3.18 -8.50 -6.65
CA SER A 99 -1.87 -9.14 -6.74
C SER A 99 -1.19 -9.17 -5.39
N ILE A 100 -0.43 -10.22 -5.13
CA ILE A 100 0.47 -10.34 -4.00
C ILE A 100 1.77 -10.99 -4.51
N LYS A 101 2.93 -10.44 -4.14
CA LYS A 101 4.23 -10.94 -4.58
C LYS A 101 5.22 -10.91 -3.43
N MET A 102 6.11 -11.89 -3.40
CA MET A 102 7.30 -11.90 -2.55
C MET A 102 8.51 -11.44 -3.36
N HIS A 103 9.33 -10.60 -2.77
CA HIS A 103 10.59 -10.12 -3.35
C HIS A 103 11.75 -10.53 -2.45
N HIS A 104 12.89 -10.86 -3.05
CA HIS A 104 14.15 -11.03 -2.34
C HIS A 104 15.02 -9.81 -2.63
N PHE A 105 15.51 -9.15 -1.59
CA PHE A 105 16.36 -7.96 -1.68
C PHE A 105 17.82 -8.38 -1.50
N THR A 106 18.58 -8.39 -2.59
CA THR A 106 20.02 -8.69 -2.58
C THR A 106 20.88 -7.47 -2.30
N ASP A 107 20.37 -6.27 -2.62
CA ASP A 107 20.97 -4.98 -2.28
C ASP A 107 19.88 -4.11 -1.63
N LEU A 108 20.21 -3.49 -0.49
CA LEU A 108 19.33 -2.60 0.25
C LEU A 108 19.62 -1.12 -0.02
N ASN A 109 20.59 -0.82 -0.89
CA ASN A 109 20.87 0.55 -1.32
C ASN A 109 19.67 1.10 -2.10
N VAL A 110 19.05 2.14 -1.54
CA VAL A 110 17.95 2.87 -2.19
C VAL A 110 18.51 4.20 -2.70
N PHE A 111 18.44 4.40 -4.01
CA PHE A 111 18.73 5.69 -4.65
C PHE A 111 17.41 6.46 -4.78
N ASP A 112 17.00 7.13 -3.70
CA ASP A 112 15.81 7.97 -3.72
C ASP A 112 16.12 9.29 -4.45
N GLN A 113 15.51 9.49 -5.62
CA GLN A 113 15.65 10.71 -6.42
C GLN A 113 14.41 11.61 -6.38
N THR A 114 13.51 11.37 -5.42
CA THR A 114 12.22 12.07 -5.37
C THR A 114 12.40 13.59 -5.28
N HIS A 115 13.36 14.06 -4.49
CA HIS A 115 13.58 15.49 -4.27
C HIS A 115 14.26 16.17 -5.47
N GLU A 116 15.04 15.41 -6.24
CA GLU A 116 15.72 15.86 -7.44
C GLU A 116 14.73 16.01 -8.60
N LEU A 117 13.76 15.11 -8.68
CA LEU A 117 12.80 15.01 -9.80
C LEU A 117 11.46 15.70 -9.55
N ILE A 118 11.11 16.03 -8.30
CA ILE A 118 9.87 16.76 -8.02
C ILE A 118 9.85 18.11 -8.73
N LEU A 119 8.66 18.62 -9.00
CA LEU A 119 8.47 19.97 -9.53
C LEU A 119 9.09 20.99 -8.58
N GLY A 120 10.04 21.79 -9.07
CA GLY A 120 10.83 22.70 -8.24
C GLY A 120 12.09 22.05 -7.63
N GLY A 121 12.34 20.78 -7.91
CA GLY A 121 13.52 20.03 -7.49
C GLY A 121 14.77 20.35 -8.29
N PHE A 122 15.85 19.61 -8.04
CA PHE A 122 17.19 19.84 -8.59
C PHE A 122 17.21 19.97 -10.13
N TYR A 123 16.44 19.15 -10.83
CA TYR A 123 16.37 19.18 -12.30
C TYR A 123 15.33 20.15 -12.86
N SER A 124 14.53 20.79 -12.02
CA SER A 124 13.53 21.77 -12.43
C SER A 124 13.35 22.92 -11.43
N PRO A 125 14.45 23.60 -11.01
CA PRO A 125 14.41 24.60 -9.93
C PRO A 125 13.57 25.83 -10.30
N GLN A 126 13.36 26.06 -11.59
CA GLN A 126 12.54 27.14 -12.14
C GLN A 126 11.04 26.92 -11.92
N LEU A 127 10.63 25.72 -11.50
CA LEU A 127 9.23 25.34 -11.30
C LEU A 127 8.82 25.36 -9.81
N VAL A 128 9.65 25.94 -8.92
CA VAL A 128 9.27 26.16 -7.51
C VAL A 128 8.13 27.19 -7.46
N GLY A 129 6.93 26.76 -7.05
CA GLY A 129 5.75 27.61 -6.95
C GLY A 129 4.50 26.97 -7.55
N TYR A 130 3.49 27.79 -7.89
CA TYR A 130 2.31 27.30 -8.61
C TYR A 130 2.73 26.70 -9.95
N VAL A 131 2.06 25.60 -10.36
CA VAL A 131 2.29 24.95 -11.66
C VAL A 131 2.29 26.04 -12.76
N PRO A 132 3.38 26.20 -13.53
CA PRO A 132 3.42 27.23 -14.56
C PRO A 132 2.28 27.03 -15.55
N GLN A 133 1.60 28.12 -15.92
CA GLN A 133 0.43 28.11 -16.82
C GLN A 133 0.69 27.34 -18.13
N GLY A 134 1.94 27.24 -18.59
CA GLY A 134 2.31 26.48 -19.80
C GLY A 134 2.23 24.96 -19.68
N LEU A 135 2.10 24.39 -18.48
CA LEU A 135 1.88 22.95 -18.25
C LEU A 135 0.39 22.60 -18.09
N VAL A 136 -0.47 23.61 -17.99
CA VAL A 136 -1.91 23.46 -17.91
C VAL A 136 -2.45 23.60 -19.34
N PRO A 137 -3.12 22.58 -19.91
CA PRO A 137 -3.75 22.71 -21.22
C PRO A 137 -4.64 23.95 -21.27
N ALA A 138 -4.53 24.76 -22.33
CA ALA A 138 -5.35 25.94 -22.50
C ALA A 138 -6.84 25.56 -22.41
N GLY A 139 -7.50 25.96 -21.31
CA GLY A 139 -8.89 25.62 -21.03
C GLY A 139 -9.19 25.24 -19.57
N VAL A 140 -8.18 24.95 -18.74
CA VAL A 140 -8.43 24.72 -17.30
C VAL A 140 -8.43 26.06 -16.56
N VAL A 141 -9.62 26.60 -16.32
CA VAL A 141 -9.81 27.70 -15.37
C VAL A 141 -9.64 27.12 -13.96
N LEU A 142 -8.53 27.42 -13.30
CA LEU A 142 -8.38 27.19 -11.87
C LEU A 142 -9.26 28.20 -11.14
N ASN A 143 -10.55 27.90 -10.98
CA ASN A 143 -11.34 28.57 -9.95
C ASN A 143 -10.86 28.00 -8.61
N PRO A 144 -10.17 28.78 -7.75
CA PRO A 144 -9.96 28.34 -6.38
C PRO A 144 -11.35 28.02 -5.80
N PRO A 145 -11.54 26.87 -5.11
CA PRO A 145 -12.82 26.59 -4.49
C PRO A 145 -13.16 27.74 -3.56
N ALA A 146 -14.28 28.42 -3.84
CA ALA A 146 -14.83 29.39 -2.92
C ALA A 146 -15.00 28.67 -1.58
N VAL A 147 -14.32 29.15 -0.54
CA VAL A 147 -14.53 28.66 0.82
C VAL A 147 -15.99 28.97 1.14
N PRO A 148 -16.89 27.98 1.27
CA PRO A 148 -18.22 28.29 1.73
C PRO A 148 -18.07 28.81 3.16
N ALA A 149 -18.51 30.05 3.40
CA ALA A 149 -18.70 30.57 4.74
C ALA A 149 -19.63 29.59 5.46
N ASN A 150 -19.09 28.86 6.43
CA ASN A 150 -19.70 27.70 7.06
C ASN A 150 -20.80 28.16 8.04
N PRO A 151 -22.11 28.02 7.75
CA PRO A 151 -23.17 28.38 8.70
C PRO A 151 -23.62 27.16 9.52
N GLY A 152 -23.02 25.99 9.33
CA GLY A 152 -23.43 24.74 9.94
C GLY A 152 -22.32 23.71 9.85
N GLY A 153 -21.31 23.86 10.72
CA GLY A 153 -20.18 22.95 10.78
C GLY A 153 -20.63 21.52 11.04
N PHE A 154 -20.41 20.65 10.07
CA PHE A 154 -20.48 19.20 10.26
C PHE A 154 -19.50 18.79 11.38
N GLN A 155 -20.03 18.43 12.55
CA GLN A 155 -19.26 17.80 13.61
C GLN A 155 -19.04 16.33 13.23
N ARG A 156 -17.78 15.93 13.06
CA ARG A 156 -17.41 14.52 13.00
C ARG A 156 -17.78 13.87 14.35
N PRO A 157 -18.42 12.69 14.35
CA PRO A 157 -18.48 11.86 15.55
C PRO A 157 -17.05 11.62 16.02
N VAL A 158 -16.80 11.94 17.29
CA VAL A 158 -15.55 11.64 17.95
C VAL A 158 -15.68 10.19 18.42
N ASP A 159 -14.99 9.27 17.74
CA ASP A 159 -14.92 7.89 18.22
C ASP A 159 -14.04 7.89 19.48
N THR A 160 -14.69 7.70 20.64
CA THR A 160 -14.08 7.21 21.89
C THR A 160 -13.67 5.75 21.77
#